data_AF-A0A960NJS0-F1
#
_entry.id   AF-A0A960NJS0-F1
#
_cell.length_a   1.000
_cell.length_b   1.000
_cell.length_c   1.000
_cell.angle_alpha   90.00
_cell.angle_beta   90.00
_cell.angle_gamma   90.00
#
_symmetry.space_group_name_H-M   'P 1'
#
loop_
_entity.id
_entity.type
_entity.pdbx_description
1 polymer ?
#
loop_
_entity_poly.entity_id
_entity_poly.type
_entity_poly.pdbx_seq_one_letter_code
_entity_poly.pdbx_strand_id
1 'polypeptide(L)'
;MKKYFALLCSLTWCMTEWTVARAELVTSAVMTVRFGIEQDWPDSVQLDSRHGDLAAYYCGGAGRLRWDMDAPPATALYDMDEAHAYANSLTRETMSAALLPAYAFIGATNGQTFWNLNQNQMAGELYLGINGYGDASALAPWNPQDPDRGASGNARFIRIDLVSVRGPSSGYVSVFQFGAPNPSLYLSSYEDGIGPEDRMYTTVGAHDHYNFTFTQPGLYEVDLRLVTAVNWTNPVNFEVTRIERDSGGGADLLRWPTDPCTRYTATWSPHPHGPWTEIPDATGISGPGPELVVTNPIPAPATVFYRVLATP
;
A
#
# COMPACT_ATOMS: atom_id res chain seq x y z
N MET A 1 75.16 3.66 -12.73
CA MET A 1 74.07 4.41 -12.07
C MET A 1 72.81 4.35 -12.93
N LYS A 2 71.93 3.37 -12.68
CA LYS A 2 70.58 3.31 -13.24
C LYS A 2 69.63 3.58 -12.07
N LYS A 3 68.94 4.73 -12.10
CA LYS A 3 67.94 5.10 -11.10
C LYS A 3 66.61 4.47 -11.51
N TYR A 4 66.11 3.55 -10.69
CA TYR A 4 64.74 3.08 -10.74
C TYR A 4 63.83 4.17 -10.14
N PHE A 5 62.90 4.69 -10.95
CA PHE A 5 61.78 5.48 -10.46
C PHE A 5 60.74 4.50 -9.93
N ALA A 6 60.58 4.45 -8.60
CA ALA A 6 59.49 3.73 -7.96
C ALA A 6 58.21 4.57 -8.13
N LEU A 7 57.28 4.05 -8.93
CA LEU A 7 55.92 4.56 -9.01
C LEU A 7 55.19 4.10 -7.74
N LEU A 8 55.08 4.99 -6.74
CA LEU A 8 54.22 4.79 -5.58
C LEU A 8 52.76 4.86 -6.06
N CYS A 9 52.17 3.70 -6.33
CA CYS A 9 50.73 3.55 -6.44
C CYS A 9 50.16 3.61 -5.01
N SER A 10 49.58 4.75 -4.63
CA SER A 10 48.80 4.86 -3.41
C SER A 10 47.52 4.02 -3.57
N LEU A 11 47.55 2.79 -3.03
CA LEU A 11 46.34 2.03 -2.71
C LEU A 11 45.58 2.79 -1.62
N THR A 12 44.84 3.81 -1.99
CA THR A 12 43.70 4.27 -1.19
C THR A 12 42.69 3.13 -1.26
N TRP A 13 42.64 2.34 -0.19
CA TRP A 13 41.53 1.44 0.09
C TRP A 13 40.24 2.25 0.02
N CYS A 14 39.55 2.19 -1.10
CA CYS A 14 38.13 2.48 -1.16
C CYS A 14 37.46 1.33 -0.42
N MET A 15 37.33 1.44 0.90
CA MET A 15 36.38 0.61 1.64
C MET A 15 35.00 1.04 1.17
N THR A 16 34.50 0.43 0.10
CA THR A 16 33.07 0.33 -0.11
C THR A 16 32.56 -0.45 1.10
N GLU A 17 32.02 0.27 2.08
CA GLU A 17 31.19 -0.34 3.09
C GLU A 17 30.07 -1.06 2.34
N TRP A 18 30.19 -2.37 2.23
CA TRP A 18 29.07 -3.22 1.89
C TRP A 18 28.14 -3.14 3.09
N THR A 19 27.30 -2.12 3.13
CA THR A 19 26.09 -2.16 3.96
C THR A 19 25.30 -3.35 3.45
N VAL A 20 25.45 -4.48 4.15
CA VAL A 20 24.58 -5.64 3.96
C VAL A 20 23.17 -5.09 4.10
N ALA A 21 22.39 -5.14 3.01
CA ALA A 21 21.00 -4.70 3.03
C ALA A 21 20.31 -5.38 4.20
N ARG A 22 20.04 -4.61 5.26
CA ARG A 22 19.30 -5.09 6.42
C ARG A 22 17.85 -4.79 6.14
N ALA A 23 17.04 -5.85 6.14
CA ALA A 23 15.62 -5.69 6.13
C ALA A 23 15.16 -5.01 7.43
N GLU A 24 14.39 -3.95 7.30
CA GLU A 24 13.82 -3.21 8.43
C GLU A 24 12.30 -3.36 8.42
N LEU A 25 11.70 -3.49 9.61
CA LEU A 25 10.25 -3.40 9.75
C LEU A 25 9.82 -1.94 9.65
N VAL A 26 9.00 -1.65 8.65
CA VAL A 26 8.39 -0.34 8.46
C VAL A 26 6.92 -0.40 8.81
N THR A 27 6.42 0.73 9.30
CA THR A 27 5.03 0.90 9.72
C THR A 27 4.45 2.08 8.95
N SER A 28 3.27 1.90 8.35
CA SER A 28 2.58 2.97 7.65
C SER A 28 1.98 4.00 8.63
N ALA A 29 1.59 5.16 8.10
CA ALA A 29 0.59 5.98 8.76
C ALA A 29 -0.72 5.19 8.95
N VAL A 30 -1.56 5.64 9.88
CA VAL A 30 -2.92 5.11 10.03
C VAL A 30 -3.74 5.58 8.83
N MET A 31 -4.51 4.67 8.24
CA MET A 31 -5.40 4.92 7.12
C MET A 31 -6.82 4.54 7.51
N THR A 32 -7.79 5.35 7.11
CA THR A 32 -9.20 5.13 7.42
C THR A 32 -9.91 4.49 6.24
N VAL A 33 -10.53 3.34 6.47
CA VAL A 33 -11.39 2.65 5.50
C VAL A 33 -12.84 2.93 5.85
N ARG A 34 -13.64 3.34 4.87
CA ARG A 34 -15.07 3.66 5.07
C ARG A 34 -15.94 2.47 4.72
N PHE A 35 -16.93 2.22 5.57
CA PHE A 35 -18.00 1.27 5.32
C PHE A 35 -19.37 1.95 5.52
N GLY A 36 -20.33 1.60 4.67
CA GLY A 36 -21.73 2.00 4.78
C GLY A 36 -22.61 0.78 5.00
N ILE A 37 -23.28 0.69 6.14
CA ILE A 37 -24.15 -0.45 6.50
C ILE A 37 -25.59 0.02 6.39
N GLU A 38 -26.21 -0.24 5.24
CA GLU A 38 -27.54 0.28 4.86
C GLU A 38 -27.67 1.81 4.91
N GLN A 39 -26.53 2.49 4.98
CA GLN A 39 -26.43 3.93 4.96
C GLN A 39 -25.27 4.28 4.04
N ASP A 40 -25.54 5.16 3.08
CA ASP A 40 -24.60 5.58 2.06
C ASP A 40 -23.78 6.80 2.52
N TRP A 41 -22.55 6.91 2.04
CA TRP A 41 -21.69 8.07 2.23
C TRP A 41 -21.88 9.05 1.07
N PRO A 42 -22.45 10.25 1.29
CA PRO A 42 -22.92 11.13 0.21
C PRO A 42 -21.80 11.70 -0.67
N ASP A 43 -20.55 11.65 -0.21
CA ASP A 43 -19.36 12.22 -0.82
C ASP A 43 -18.39 11.17 -1.39
N SER A 44 -18.80 9.89 -1.47
CA SER A 44 -17.93 8.82 -1.96
C SER A 44 -18.68 7.82 -2.83
N VAL A 45 -17.94 7.13 -3.70
CA VAL A 45 -18.48 6.09 -4.58
C VAL A 45 -18.89 4.87 -3.74
N GLN A 46 -20.16 4.50 -3.84
CA GLN A 46 -20.68 3.27 -3.23
C GLN A 46 -20.13 2.04 -3.97
N LEU A 47 -19.39 1.20 -3.23
CA LEU A 47 -18.90 -0.08 -3.72
C LEU A 47 -19.87 -1.17 -3.27
N ASP A 48 -20.75 -1.57 -4.17
CA ASP A 48 -21.78 -2.58 -3.94
C ASP A 48 -21.79 -3.67 -5.00
N SER A 49 -22.39 -4.82 -4.63
CA SER A 49 -22.87 -5.87 -5.53
C SER A 49 -21.89 -6.39 -6.59
N ARG A 50 -20.58 -6.38 -6.30
CA ARG A 50 -19.53 -6.84 -7.22
C ARG A 50 -18.34 -7.42 -6.46
N HIS A 51 -17.39 -8.00 -7.18
CA HIS A 51 -16.12 -8.43 -6.60
C HIS A 51 -15.19 -7.22 -6.45
N GLY A 52 -14.52 -7.15 -5.31
CA GLY A 52 -13.56 -6.09 -5.05
C GLY A 52 -12.75 -6.38 -3.80
N ASP A 53 -11.61 -5.73 -3.70
CA ASP A 53 -10.65 -5.96 -2.63
C ASP A 53 -10.24 -4.66 -1.97
N LEU A 54 -9.97 -4.77 -0.66
CA LEU A 54 -9.11 -3.82 0.02
C LEU A 54 -7.66 -4.21 -0.26
N ALA A 55 -7.03 -3.50 -1.18
CA ALA A 55 -5.66 -3.77 -1.60
C ALA A 55 -4.66 -3.15 -0.63
N ALA A 56 -3.86 -3.99 0.02
CA ALA A 56 -2.76 -3.58 0.88
C ALA A 56 -1.44 -3.68 0.13
N TYR A 57 -0.71 -2.57 0.07
CA TYR A 57 0.53 -2.52 -0.69
C TYR A 57 1.53 -1.53 -0.08
N TYR A 58 2.80 -1.67 -0.45
CA TYR A 58 3.86 -0.76 -0.03
C TYR A 58 4.48 -0.11 -1.25
N CYS A 59 4.63 1.21 -1.14
CA CYS A 59 5.07 2.09 -2.20
C CYS A 59 6.02 3.14 -1.66
N GLY A 60 7.25 3.17 -2.20
CA GLY A 60 8.22 4.17 -1.79
C GLY A 60 8.54 4.18 -0.30
N GLY A 61 8.55 2.99 0.30
CA GLY A 61 8.71 2.83 1.75
C GLY A 61 7.49 3.20 2.60
N ALA A 62 6.37 3.59 1.99
CA ALA A 62 5.12 3.89 2.68
C ALA A 62 4.05 2.84 2.38
N GLY A 63 3.40 2.31 3.42
CA GLY A 63 2.24 1.44 3.25
C GLY A 63 1.02 2.25 2.81
N ARG A 64 0.22 1.70 1.90
CA ARG A 64 -1.01 2.27 1.36
C ARG A 64 -2.13 1.23 1.31
N LEU A 65 -3.36 1.74 1.39
CA LEU A 65 -4.58 1.00 1.13
C LEU A 65 -5.31 1.68 -0.05
N ARG A 66 -5.91 0.87 -0.92
CA ARG A 66 -6.83 1.35 -1.97
C ARG A 66 -7.95 0.33 -2.18
N TRP A 67 -9.05 0.76 -2.78
CA TRP A 67 -10.07 -0.16 -3.28
C TRP A 67 -9.67 -0.61 -4.68
N ASP A 68 -9.67 -1.92 -4.90
CA ASP A 68 -9.42 -2.54 -6.21
C ASP A 68 -10.67 -3.28 -6.63
N MET A 69 -11.41 -2.72 -7.61
CA MET A 69 -12.72 -3.21 -7.99
C MET A 69 -12.66 -3.90 -9.34
N ASP A 70 -12.90 -5.21 -9.32
CA ASP A 70 -13.05 -6.02 -10.53
C ASP A 70 -14.43 -5.75 -11.15
N ALA A 71 -14.47 -4.81 -12.11
CA ALA A 71 -15.67 -4.54 -12.89
C ALA A 71 -15.34 -4.43 -14.38
N PRO A 72 -15.94 -5.25 -15.27
CA PRO A 72 -16.00 -4.92 -16.67
C PRO A 72 -16.70 -3.56 -16.88
N PRO A 73 -16.25 -2.72 -17.85
CA PRO A 73 -15.23 -3.01 -18.84
C PRO A 73 -13.78 -2.70 -18.41
N ALA A 74 -13.53 -2.19 -17.20
CA ALA A 74 -12.18 -1.94 -16.68
C ALA A 74 -12.15 -1.96 -15.14
N THR A 75 -11.10 -2.58 -14.58
CA THR A 75 -10.77 -2.47 -13.16
C THR A 75 -10.73 -1.01 -12.74
N ALA A 76 -11.46 -0.69 -11.66
CA ALA A 76 -11.49 0.65 -11.09
C ALA A 76 -10.70 0.65 -9.79
N LEU A 77 -9.80 1.62 -9.67
CA LEU A 77 -9.02 1.86 -8.47
C LEU A 77 -9.55 3.13 -7.80
N TYR A 78 -9.79 3.08 -6.50
CA TYR A 78 -10.19 4.24 -5.72
C TYR A 78 -9.28 4.42 -4.51
N ASP A 79 -8.91 5.66 -4.22
CA ASP A 79 -8.31 5.98 -2.94
C ASP A 79 -9.34 5.81 -1.80
N MET A 80 -8.86 5.73 -0.56
CA MET A 80 -9.69 5.38 0.61
C MET A 80 -10.80 6.39 0.93
N ASP A 81 -10.66 7.64 0.51
CA ASP A 81 -11.65 8.71 0.68
C ASP A 81 -12.61 8.86 -0.51
N GLU A 82 -12.25 8.34 -1.68
CA GLU A 82 -13.06 8.41 -2.90
C GLU A 82 -14.20 7.40 -2.93
N ALA A 83 -14.09 6.29 -2.19
CA ALA A 83 -15.07 5.20 -2.20
C ALA A 83 -15.23 4.51 -0.83
N HIS A 84 -16.32 3.78 -0.66
CA HIS A 84 -16.59 3.00 0.54
C HIS A 84 -17.25 1.66 0.22
N ALA A 85 -16.96 0.64 1.03
CA ALA A 85 -17.64 -0.65 0.93
C ALA A 85 -19.06 -0.57 1.50
N TYR A 86 -20.04 -1.08 0.77
CA TYR A 86 -21.45 -1.01 1.15
C TYR A 86 -22.06 -2.38 1.43
N ALA A 87 -22.57 -2.56 2.66
CA ALA A 87 -23.34 -3.74 3.06
C ALA A 87 -24.84 -3.42 2.97
N ASN A 88 -25.51 -4.06 2.03
CA ASN A 88 -26.94 -3.87 1.80
C ASN A 88 -27.80 -4.85 2.63
N SER A 89 -29.12 -4.80 2.46
CA SER A 89 -30.05 -5.63 3.23
C SER A 89 -29.96 -7.14 2.98
N LEU A 90 -29.31 -7.57 1.88
CA LEU A 90 -29.10 -8.99 1.61
C LEU A 90 -28.04 -9.60 2.54
N THR A 91 -27.10 -8.77 3.00
CA THR A 91 -26.03 -9.17 3.93
C THR A 91 -26.52 -9.37 5.38
N ARG A 92 -27.81 -9.16 5.66
CA ARG A 92 -28.37 -9.32 7.01
C ARG A 92 -28.38 -10.79 7.42
N GLU A 93 -27.81 -11.07 8.57
CA GLU A 93 -27.86 -12.35 9.24
C GLU A 93 -28.50 -12.21 10.64
N THR A 94 -28.94 -13.32 11.23
CA THR A 94 -29.46 -13.37 12.60
C THR A 94 -28.61 -14.31 13.42
N MET A 95 -28.02 -13.78 14.50
CA MET A 95 -27.21 -14.58 15.40
C MET A 95 -28.09 -15.60 16.12
N SER A 96 -27.74 -16.89 16.05
CA SER A 96 -28.47 -17.96 16.73
C SER A 96 -27.73 -18.48 17.96
N ALA A 97 -28.47 -18.97 18.95
CA ALA A 97 -27.90 -19.55 20.17
C ALA A 97 -26.91 -20.69 19.91
N ALA A 98 -27.08 -21.42 18.80
CA ALA A 98 -26.19 -22.51 18.40
C ALA A 98 -24.82 -22.00 17.89
N LEU A 99 -24.76 -20.79 17.32
CA LEU A 99 -23.54 -20.20 16.78
C LEU A 99 -22.77 -19.37 17.82
N LEU A 100 -23.46 -18.83 18.83
CA LEU A 100 -22.86 -17.95 19.84
C LEU A 100 -21.53 -18.46 20.44
N PRO A 101 -21.37 -19.76 20.80
CA PRO A 101 -20.10 -20.22 21.38
C PRO A 101 -18.89 -20.06 20.45
N ALA A 102 -19.10 -20.07 19.13
CA ALA A 102 -18.03 -19.96 18.14
C ALA A 102 -17.88 -18.54 17.57
N TYR A 103 -18.89 -17.68 17.70
CA TYR A 103 -18.97 -16.36 17.05
C TYR A 103 -19.26 -15.21 18.01
N ALA A 104 -19.03 -15.40 19.32
CA ALA A 104 -19.24 -14.36 20.34
C ALA A 104 -18.46 -13.07 20.03
N PHE A 105 -17.30 -13.18 19.38
CA PHE A 105 -16.45 -12.06 18.97
C PHE A 105 -17.13 -11.05 18.04
N ILE A 106 -18.22 -11.42 17.34
CA ILE A 106 -18.98 -10.51 16.48
C ILE A 106 -19.64 -9.41 17.32
N GLY A 107 -20.01 -9.72 18.58
CA GLY A 107 -20.76 -8.80 19.44
C GLY A 107 -22.26 -8.77 19.19
N ALA A 108 -22.78 -9.66 18.34
CA ALA A 108 -24.21 -9.90 18.21
C ALA A 108 -24.69 -10.94 19.24
N THR A 109 -25.82 -10.66 19.89
CA THR A 109 -26.46 -11.57 20.85
C THR A 109 -27.52 -12.48 20.19
N ASN A 110 -27.99 -13.53 20.87
CA ASN A 110 -28.99 -14.44 20.29
C ASN A 110 -30.27 -13.70 19.84
N GLY A 111 -30.65 -13.90 18.58
CA GLY A 111 -31.78 -13.23 17.93
C GLY A 111 -31.48 -11.84 17.38
N GLN A 112 -30.28 -11.30 17.61
CA GLN A 112 -29.87 -10.00 17.09
C GLN A 112 -29.48 -10.11 15.62
N THR A 113 -29.90 -9.12 14.84
CA THR A 113 -29.46 -8.93 13.45
C THR A 113 -28.05 -8.35 13.42
N PHE A 114 -27.24 -8.83 12.48
CA PHE A 114 -25.95 -8.26 12.10
C PHE A 114 -25.81 -8.31 10.58
N TRP A 115 -24.80 -7.64 10.03
CA TRP A 115 -24.52 -7.62 8.59
C TRP A 115 -23.21 -8.34 8.33
N ASN A 116 -23.15 -9.18 7.30
CA ASN A 116 -21.98 -9.95 6.92
C ASN A 116 -21.70 -9.81 5.43
N LEU A 117 -20.62 -9.12 5.07
CA LEU A 117 -20.04 -9.24 3.72
C LEU A 117 -19.36 -10.60 3.65
N ASN A 118 -20.04 -11.57 3.05
CA ASN A 118 -19.68 -12.97 3.16
C ASN A 118 -18.37 -13.30 2.43
N GLN A 119 -17.56 -14.18 3.03
CA GLN A 119 -16.35 -14.70 2.39
C GLN A 119 -16.63 -15.56 1.15
N ASN A 120 -17.89 -15.94 0.91
CA ASN A 120 -18.33 -16.62 -0.31
C ASN A 120 -19.14 -15.64 -1.15
N GLN A 121 -18.98 -15.72 -2.47
CA GLN A 121 -19.70 -14.83 -3.37
C GLN A 121 -21.21 -15.08 -3.32
N MET A 122 -21.95 -14.05 -2.90
CA MET A 122 -23.41 -14.04 -2.87
C MET A 122 -23.94 -13.05 -3.92
N ALA A 123 -25.02 -13.44 -4.62
CA ALA A 123 -25.60 -12.61 -5.66
C ALA A 123 -26.23 -11.35 -5.05
N GLY A 124 -25.85 -10.17 -5.56
CA GLY A 124 -26.38 -8.89 -5.08
C GLY A 124 -25.60 -8.28 -3.92
N GLU A 125 -24.56 -8.94 -3.40
CA GLU A 125 -23.74 -8.48 -2.29
C GLU A 125 -22.34 -8.08 -2.78
N LEU A 126 -21.70 -7.16 -2.07
CA LEU A 126 -20.27 -6.89 -2.29
C LEU A 126 -19.48 -8.13 -1.86
N TYR A 127 -18.73 -8.71 -2.79
CA TYR A 127 -17.85 -9.83 -2.52
C TYR A 127 -16.45 -9.30 -2.20
N LEU A 128 -16.27 -8.92 -0.94
CA LEU A 128 -15.10 -8.21 -0.47
C LEU A 128 -13.94 -9.15 -0.13
N GLY A 129 -12.77 -8.90 -0.71
CA GLY A 129 -11.52 -9.55 -0.36
C GLY A 129 -10.48 -8.59 0.22
N ILE A 130 -9.35 -9.16 0.58
CA ILE A 130 -8.11 -8.44 0.84
C ILE A 130 -7.05 -9.05 -0.07
N ASN A 131 -6.33 -8.19 -0.77
CA ASN A 131 -5.21 -8.62 -1.60
C ASN A 131 -3.93 -7.90 -1.17
N GLY A 132 -2.80 -8.54 -1.48
CA GLY A 132 -1.48 -7.97 -1.31
C GLY A 132 -0.92 -7.51 -2.66
N TYR A 133 -1.30 -6.34 -3.17
CA TYR A 133 -0.67 -5.79 -4.37
C TYR A 133 0.65 -5.07 -4.04
N GLY A 134 1.38 -4.66 -5.08
CA GLY A 134 2.58 -3.84 -4.97
C GLY A 134 3.85 -4.54 -5.44
N ASP A 135 4.92 -3.74 -5.53
CA ASP A 135 6.21 -4.21 -5.97
C ASP A 135 6.88 -5.07 -4.90
N ALA A 136 6.80 -6.39 -5.08
CA ALA A 136 7.49 -7.36 -4.24
C ALA A 136 9.01 -7.14 -4.18
N SER A 137 9.61 -6.42 -5.13
CA SER A 137 11.05 -6.19 -5.19
C SER A 137 11.55 -5.35 -4.01
N ALA A 138 10.72 -4.43 -3.50
CA ALA A 138 11.03 -3.58 -2.36
C ALA A 138 10.84 -4.29 -1.01
N LEU A 139 10.08 -5.39 -0.97
CA LEU A 139 9.77 -6.10 0.27
C LEU A 139 10.75 -7.24 0.54
N ALA A 140 11.16 -7.33 1.79
CA ALA A 140 11.96 -8.43 2.30
C ALA A 140 11.04 -9.56 2.81
N PRO A 141 11.47 -10.83 2.72
CA PRO A 141 10.75 -11.93 3.33
C PRO A 141 10.66 -11.76 4.85
N TRP A 142 9.51 -11.95 5.46
CA TRP A 142 9.28 -11.76 6.90
C TRP A 142 8.54 -12.96 7.50
N ASN A 143 8.72 -13.21 8.79
CA ASN A 143 8.09 -14.33 9.48
C ASN A 143 6.99 -13.81 10.45
N PRO A 144 5.70 -14.01 10.15
CA PRO A 144 4.61 -13.63 11.04
C PRO A 144 4.65 -14.28 12.43
N GLN A 145 5.33 -15.43 12.56
CA GLN A 145 5.52 -16.12 13.85
C GLN A 145 6.68 -15.53 14.68
N ASP A 146 7.48 -14.63 14.11
CA ASP A 146 8.51 -13.84 14.81
C ASP A 146 8.36 -12.35 14.41
N PRO A 147 7.22 -11.71 14.75
CA PRO A 147 6.79 -10.46 14.15
C PRO A 147 7.67 -9.26 14.54
N ASP A 148 8.52 -9.39 15.56
CA ASP A 148 9.41 -8.33 16.04
C ASP A 148 10.82 -8.40 15.44
N ARG A 149 11.13 -9.49 14.72
CA ARG A 149 12.38 -9.62 13.98
C ARG A 149 12.16 -9.26 12.51
N GLY A 150 13.17 -8.63 11.91
CA GLY A 150 13.21 -8.32 10.49
C GLY A 150 13.25 -9.60 9.62
N ALA A 151 13.84 -9.50 8.42
CA ALA A 151 13.70 -10.57 7.44
C ALA A 151 14.16 -11.95 7.93
N SER A 152 13.20 -12.87 8.07
CA SER A 152 13.40 -14.18 8.70
C SER A 152 12.43 -15.24 8.20
N GLY A 153 11.60 -14.93 7.19
CA GLY A 153 10.58 -15.83 6.64
C GLY A 153 10.82 -16.26 5.20
N ASN A 154 9.89 -17.04 4.65
CA ASN A 154 9.92 -17.58 3.29
C ASN A 154 9.03 -16.81 2.30
N ALA A 155 8.23 -15.85 2.77
CA ALA A 155 7.33 -15.05 1.96
C ALA A 155 7.36 -13.58 2.39
N ARG A 156 6.89 -12.70 1.51
CA ARG A 156 6.80 -11.25 1.75
C ARG A 156 5.41 -10.94 2.28
N PHE A 157 5.33 -10.74 3.58
CA PHE A 157 4.07 -10.49 4.27
C PHE A 157 3.83 -9.00 4.47
N ILE A 158 2.56 -8.63 4.40
CA ILE A 158 2.03 -7.36 4.85
C ILE A 158 1.09 -7.69 6.01
N ARG A 159 1.41 -7.20 7.20
CA ARG A 159 0.52 -7.23 8.36
C ARG A 159 -0.41 -6.04 8.31
N ILE A 160 -1.68 -6.27 8.60
CA ILE A 160 -2.74 -5.26 8.69
C ILE A 160 -3.21 -5.28 10.15
N ASP A 161 -2.92 -4.22 10.89
CA ASP A 161 -3.34 -4.03 12.28
C ASP A 161 -4.62 -3.19 12.31
N LEU A 162 -5.62 -3.63 13.08
CA LEU A 162 -6.76 -2.78 13.43
C LEU A 162 -6.33 -1.78 14.51
N VAL A 163 -6.61 -0.49 14.29
CA VAL A 163 -6.18 0.58 15.18
C VAL A 163 -7.35 1.18 15.94
N SER A 164 -8.44 1.50 15.23
CA SER A 164 -9.65 2.04 15.85
C SER A 164 -10.87 1.82 14.96
N VAL A 165 -12.06 1.86 15.56
CA VAL A 165 -13.34 1.84 14.85
C VAL A 165 -14.19 2.99 15.37
N ARG A 166 -14.72 3.80 14.46
CA ARG A 166 -15.75 4.81 14.74
C ARG A 166 -17.01 4.43 13.99
N GLY A 167 -18.14 4.45 14.67
CA GLY A 167 -19.41 4.06 14.08
C GLY A 167 -20.59 4.30 15.01
N PRO A 168 -21.76 3.69 14.72
CA PRO A 168 -22.94 3.75 15.57
C PRO A 168 -22.67 3.26 16.99
N SER A 169 -23.48 3.73 17.95
CA SER A 169 -23.44 3.20 19.32
C SER A 169 -23.69 1.69 19.33
N SER A 170 -22.82 0.93 19.99
CA SER A 170 -22.85 -0.54 20.01
C SER A 170 -22.66 -1.19 18.62
N GLY A 171 -22.12 -0.43 17.67
CA GLY A 171 -21.63 -0.92 16.38
C GLY A 171 -20.21 -1.45 16.52
N TYR A 172 -20.03 -2.73 16.25
CA TYR A 172 -18.75 -3.43 16.28
C TYR A 172 -18.42 -3.98 14.91
N VAL A 173 -17.13 -4.11 14.63
CA VAL A 173 -16.61 -4.69 13.38
C VAL A 173 -15.85 -5.96 13.72
N SER A 174 -15.98 -7.00 12.90
CA SER A 174 -15.08 -8.16 12.97
C SER A 174 -14.75 -8.72 11.60
N VAL A 175 -13.52 -9.22 11.45
CA VAL A 175 -13.01 -9.88 10.26
C VAL A 175 -12.54 -11.28 10.60
N PHE A 176 -13.07 -12.29 9.91
CA PHE A 176 -12.76 -13.69 10.17
C PHE A 176 -12.96 -14.56 8.92
N GLN A 177 -12.45 -15.79 8.97
CA GLN A 177 -12.77 -16.82 7.99
C GLN A 177 -13.43 -18.03 8.66
N PHE A 178 -14.34 -18.69 7.93
CA PHE A 178 -14.87 -19.98 8.35
C PHE A 178 -13.72 -20.99 8.43
N GLY A 179 -13.72 -21.76 9.52
CA GLY A 179 -12.73 -22.81 9.79
C GLY A 179 -13.39 -23.98 10.50
N ALA A 180 -12.72 -25.13 10.51
CA ALA A 180 -13.17 -26.32 11.23
C ALA A 180 -12.18 -26.64 12.36
N PRO A 181 -12.64 -26.85 13.62
CA PRO A 181 -14.04 -26.84 14.07
C PRO A 181 -14.62 -25.44 14.35
N ASN A 182 -13.79 -24.39 14.35
CA ASN A 182 -14.16 -23.02 14.72
C ASN A 182 -13.63 -22.02 13.67
N PRO A 183 -14.22 -20.81 13.57
CA PRO A 183 -13.71 -19.74 12.71
C PRO A 183 -12.30 -19.27 13.15
N SER A 184 -11.53 -18.80 12.17
CA SER A 184 -10.28 -18.08 12.40
C SER A 184 -10.59 -16.60 12.52
N LEU A 185 -10.59 -16.07 13.74
CA LEU A 185 -10.73 -14.64 14.02
C LEU A 185 -9.42 -13.91 13.68
N TYR A 186 -9.53 -12.77 13.02
CA TYR A 186 -8.40 -11.90 12.72
C TYR A 186 -8.50 -10.53 13.39
N LEU A 187 -9.64 -9.86 13.22
CA LEU A 187 -9.90 -8.53 13.77
C LEU A 187 -11.24 -8.55 14.52
N SER A 188 -11.34 -7.97 15.70
CA SER A 188 -12.59 -7.62 16.37
C SER A 188 -12.48 -6.29 17.12
N SER A 189 -13.57 -5.54 17.18
CA SER A 189 -13.67 -4.35 18.03
C SER A 189 -14.59 -4.54 19.23
N TYR A 190 -15.10 -5.75 19.49
CA TYR A 190 -16.15 -5.99 20.51
C TYR A 190 -15.61 -6.39 21.88
N GLU A 191 -14.85 -7.48 21.99
CA GLU A 191 -14.62 -8.19 23.26
C GLU A 191 -13.80 -7.37 24.27
N ASP A 192 -12.48 -7.50 24.24
CA ASP A 192 -11.55 -6.80 25.13
C ASP A 192 -11.17 -5.40 24.58
N GLY A 193 -11.91 -4.95 23.56
CA GLY A 193 -11.54 -3.82 22.72
C GLY A 193 -10.51 -4.23 21.66
N ILE A 194 -9.89 -3.22 21.04
CA ILE A 194 -8.87 -3.42 20.00
C ILE A 194 -7.50 -3.60 20.69
N GLY A 195 -6.87 -4.74 20.45
CA GLY A 195 -5.62 -5.17 21.05
C GLY A 195 -4.54 -5.58 20.03
N PRO A 196 -3.34 -5.96 20.51
CA PRO A 196 -2.25 -6.40 19.65
C PRO A 196 -2.55 -7.67 18.83
N GLU A 197 -3.56 -8.45 19.19
CA GLU A 197 -4.04 -9.64 18.49
C GLU A 197 -4.93 -9.32 17.29
N ASP A 198 -5.51 -8.11 17.21
CA ASP A 198 -6.34 -7.66 16.10
C ASP A 198 -5.50 -7.28 14.90
N ARG A 199 -4.95 -8.31 14.27
CA ARG A 199 -4.12 -8.23 13.09
C ARG A 199 -4.32 -9.42 12.19
N MET A 200 -4.15 -9.17 10.91
CA MET A 200 -4.06 -10.21 9.89
C MET A 200 -2.82 -10.04 9.04
N TYR A 201 -2.52 -11.08 8.28
CA TYR A 201 -1.39 -11.10 7.36
C TYR A 201 -1.89 -11.49 5.99
N THR A 202 -1.44 -10.75 4.98
CA THR A 202 -1.55 -11.14 3.58
C THR A 202 -0.14 -11.23 2.99
N THR A 203 0.05 -12.03 1.94
CA THR A 203 1.32 -12.05 1.21
C THR A 203 1.19 -11.26 -0.07
N VAL A 204 2.30 -10.69 -0.56
CA VAL A 204 2.29 -10.06 -1.88
C VAL A 204 1.89 -11.09 -2.95
N GLY A 205 0.93 -10.72 -3.78
CA GLY A 205 0.29 -11.56 -4.79
C GLY A 205 -0.82 -12.47 -4.27
N ALA A 206 -1.10 -12.49 -2.96
CA ALA A 206 -2.25 -13.21 -2.43
C ALA A 206 -3.54 -12.41 -2.64
N HIS A 207 -4.62 -13.18 -2.66
CA HIS A 207 -5.99 -12.74 -2.85
C HIS A 207 -6.87 -13.68 -2.03
N ASP A 208 -7.43 -13.16 -0.94
CA ASP A 208 -8.25 -13.96 -0.03
C ASP A 208 -9.53 -13.22 0.33
N HIS A 209 -10.62 -13.98 0.50
CA HIS A 209 -11.91 -13.45 0.92
C HIS A 209 -12.18 -13.74 2.39
N TYR A 210 -12.80 -12.77 3.05
CA TYR A 210 -13.07 -12.79 4.48
C TYR A 210 -14.52 -12.44 4.75
N ASN A 211 -15.04 -12.82 5.90
CA ASN A 211 -16.29 -12.30 6.41
C ASN A 211 -16.00 -10.96 7.09
N PHE A 212 -16.63 -9.87 6.64
CA PHE A 212 -16.63 -8.59 7.34
C PHE A 212 -17.98 -8.36 7.97
N THR A 213 -18.02 -8.31 9.30
CA THR A 213 -19.28 -8.21 10.05
C THR A 213 -19.44 -6.91 10.78
N PHE A 214 -20.69 -6.45 10.87
CA PHE A 214 -21.11 -5.22 11.52
C PHE A 214 -22.36 -5.48 12.37
N THR A 215 -22.42 -4.94 13.59
CA THR A 215 -23.55 -5.22 14.51
C THR A 215 -24.67 -4.18 14.48
N GLN A 216 -24.46 -3.03 13.84
CA GLN A 216 -25.46 -1.96 13.72
C GLN A 216 -25.46 -1.37 12.31
N PRO A 217 -26.61 -0.88 11.81
CA PRO A 217 -26.66 -0.12 10.58
C PRO A 217 -26.08 1.28 10.82
N GLY A 218 -25.42 1.84 9.80
CA GLY A 218 -24.85 3.18 9.82
C GLY A 218 -23.49 3.27 9.14
N LEU A 219 -22.84 4.41 9.33
CA LEU A 219 -21.54 4.71 8.76
C LEU A 219 -20.42 4.30 9.72
N TYR A 220 -19.42 3.59 9.20
CA TYR A 220 -18.24 3.19 9.94
C TYR A 220 -16.98 3.72 9.28
N GLU A 221 -16.05 4.16 10.12
CA GLU A 221 -14.67 4.45 9.78
C GLU A 221 -13.77 3.47 10.55
N VAL A 222 -13.04 2.64 9.82
CA VAL A 222 -12.16 1.60 10.36
C VAL A 222 -10.72 2.02 10.09
N ASP A 223 -9.98 2.32 11.15
CA ASP A 223 -8.59 2.71 11.03
C ASP A 223 -7.68 1.48 11.01
N LEU A 224 -6.88 1.38 9.97
CA LEU A 224 -5.94 0.29 9.76
C LEU A 224 -4.51 0.83 9.66
N ARG A 225 -3.55 -0.02 9.98
CA ARG A 225 -2.13 0.25 9.84
C ARG A 225 -1.44 -0.94 9.20
N LEU A 226 -0.54 -0.67 8.26
CA LEU A 226 0.24 -1.70 7.62
C LEU A 226 1.61 -1.81 8.26
N VAL A 227 2.14 -3.03 8.36
CA VAL A 227 3.53 -3.31 8.77
C VAL A 227 4.12 -4.35 7.83
N THR A 228 5.34 -4.11 7.36
CA THR A 228 6.07 -5.08 6.52
C THR A 228 7.57 -4.96 6.73
N ALA A 229 8.34 -5.92 6.23
CA ALA A 229 9.79 -5.81 6.13
C ALA A 229 10.18 -5.30 4.74
N VAL A 230 10.99 -4.25 4.68
CA VAL A 230 11.51 -3.69 3.42
C VAL A 230 13.00 -3.93 3.29
N ASN A 231 13.44 -4.25 2.06
CA ASN A 231 14.85 -4.19 1.70
C ASN A 231 15.09 -2.83 1.05
N TRP A 232 15.72 -1.92 1.78
CA TRP A 232 16.23 -0.69 1.19
C TRP A 232 17.44 -1.01 0.31
N THR A 233 17.22 -1.53 -0.90
CA THR A 233 18.28 -1.53 -1.91
C THR A 233 18.41 -0.12 -2.47
N ASN A 234 19.65 0.35 -2.60
CA ASN A 234 20.05 1.68 -3.06
C ASN A 234 19.19 2.21 -4.23
N PRO A 235 18.98 3.55 -4.28
CA PRO A 235 18.16 4.18 -5.31
C PRO A 235 18.58 3.75 -6.72
N VAL A 236 17.59 3.48 -7.57
CA VAL A 236 17.83 3.10 -8.96
C VAL A 236 18.10 4.38 -9.76
N ASN A 237 19.34 4.52 -10.20
CA ASN A 237 19.70 5.56 -11.17
C ASN A 237 19.27 5.11 -12.56
N PHE A 238 18.49 5.91 -13.26
CA PHE A 238 18.38 5.78 -14.71
C PHE A 238 18.78 7.10 -15.39
N GLU A 239 19.60 6.98 -16.43
CA GLU A 239 20.06 8.10 -17.24
C GLU A 239 19.06 8.32 -18.37
N VAL A 240 18.51 9.54 -18.49
CA VAL A 240 17.56 9.86 -19.57
C VAL A 240 18.30 10.63 -20.65
N THR A 241 18.74 9.92 -21.67
CA THR A 241 19.51 10.49 -22.77
C THR A 241 18.58 11.08 -23.84
N ARG A 242 18.11 12.30 -23.56
CA ARG A 242 17.43 13.27 -24.45
C ARG A 242 15.89 13.20 -24.52
N ILE A 243 15.27 14.37 -24.35
CA ILE A 243 13.83 14.61 -24.43
C ILE A 243 13.62 15.84 -25.34
N GLU A 244 12.49 15.88 -26.05
CA GLU A 244 12.18 16.81 -27.13
C GLU A 244 12.20 18.29 -26.69
N ARG A 245 12.69 19.17 -27.57
CA ARG A 245 12.59 20.63 -27.40
C ARG A 245 11.23 21.11 -27.89
N ASP A 246 10.57 21.95 -27.10
CA ASP A 246 9.47 22.73 -27.63
C ASP A 246 10.01 23.77 -28.63
N SER A 247 9.48 23.75 -29.84
CA SER A 247 9.89 24.61 -30.95
C SER A 247 9.57 26.10 -30.75
N GLY A 248 8.81 26.44 -29.69
CA GLY A 248 8.27 27.79 -29.46
C GLY A 248 8.97 28.67 -28.41
N GLY A 249 9.84 28.16 -27.54
CA GLY A 249 10.46 29.03 -26.52
C GLY A 249 11.27 28.35 -25.43
N GLY A 250 12.60 28.33 -25.59
CA GLY A 250 13.61 28.41 -24.52
C GLY A 250 13.73 27.33 -23.44
N ALA A 251 12.74 26.45 -23.27
CA ALA A 251 12.72 25.44 -22.22
C ALA A 251 12.79 24.02 -22.79
N ASP A 252 13.51 23.15 -22.10
CA ASP A 252 13.51 21.72 -22.40
C ASP A 252 12.40 21.05 -21.60
N LEU A 253 11.60 20.24 -22.29
CA LEU A 253 10.53 19.47 -21.67
C LEU A 253 11.09 18.10 -21.29
N LEU A 254 10.95 17.71 -20.03
CA LEU A 254 11.29 16.36 -19.59
C LEU A 254 10.01 15.56 -19.38
N ARG A 255 9.95 14.37 -19.98
CA ARG A 255 8.89 13.38 -19.85
C ARG A 255 9.50 12.05 -19.50
N TRP A 256 9.00 11.42 -18.44
CA TRP A 256 9.31 10.03 -18.15
C TRP A 256 8.08 9.35 -17.53
N PRO A 257 7.91 8.03 -17.75
CA PRO A 257 6.89 7.28 -17.05
C PRO A 257 7.13 7.37 -15.56
N THR A 258 6.08 7.68 -14.81
CA THR A 258 6.16 7.68 -13.35
C THR A 258 5.32 6.58 -12.75
N ASP A 259 5.77 6.14 -11.59
CA ASP A 259 5.04 5.25 -10.72
C ASP A 259 4.64 6.07 -9.48
N PRO A 260 3.39 5.97 -8.98
CA PRO A 260 3.00 6.48 -7.65
C PRO A 260 3.93 5.97 -6.54
N CYS A 261 4.63 4.90 -6.88
CA CYS A 261 5.69 4.10 -6.30
C CYS A 261 6.93 4.74 -5.78
N THR A 262 7.27 5.84 -6.46
CA THR A 262 8.65 6.25 -6.66
C THR A 262 8.69 7.76 -6.55
N ARG A 263 9.59 8.26 -5.73
CA ARG A 263 9.98 9.67 -5.74
C ARG A 263 11.02 9.91 -6.80
N TYR A 264 10.78 10.93 -7.62
CA TYR A 264 11.68 11.34 -8.67
C TYR A 264 12.39 12.62 -8.29
N THR A 265 13.71 12.65 -8.51
CA THR A 265 14.51 13.87 -8.49
C THR A 265 15.20 14.04 -9.84
N ALA A 266 14.77 15.03 -10.62
CA ALA A 266 15.42 15.35 -11.87
C ALA A 266 16.56 16.37 -11.66
N THR A 267 17.68 16.11 -12.30
CA THR A 267 18.87 16.96 -12.28
C THR A 267 19.36 17.18 -13.70
N TRP A 268 20.10 18.27 -13.92
CA TRP A 268 20.71 18.57 -15.20
C TRP A 268 22.19 18.96 -15.04
N SER A 269 22.96 18.83 -16.12
CA SER A 269 24.35 19.27 -16.20
C SER A 269 24.72 19.69 -17.63
N PRO A 270 25.60 20.70 -17.82
CA PRO A 270 26.14 21.03 -19.14
C PRO A 270 27.19 20.01 -19.64
N HIS A 271 27.62 19.07 -18.80
CA HIS A 271 28.63 18.06 -19.12
C HIS A 271 28.26 16.71 -18.47
N PRO A 272 28.40 15.56 -19.15
CA PRO A 272 27.94 14.27 -18.63
C PRO A 272 28.67 13.84 -17.35
N HIS A 273 29.88 14.39 -17.13
CA HIS A 273 30.70 14.16 -15.94
C HIS A 273 30.84 15.42 -15.05
N GLY A 274 30.00 16.43 -15.26
CA GLY A 274 30.02 17.70 -14.53
C GLY A 274 29.20 17.67 -13.23
N PRO A 275 29.20 18.80 -12.47
CA PRO A 275 28.30 18.96 -11.35
C PRO A 275 26.84 18.95 -11.82
N TRP A 276 26.00 18.20 -11.11
CA TRP A 276 24.57 18.10 -11.37
C TRP A 276 23.81 19.12 -10.52
N THR A 277 22.85 19.80 -11.14
CA THR A 277 21.97 20.77 -10.47
C THR A 277 20.54 20.24 -10.46
N GLU A 278 19.88 20.25 -9.31
CA GLU A 278 18.47 19.88 -9.18
C GLU A 278 17.56 20.81 -9.98
N ILE A 279 16.52 20.24 -10.58
CA ILE A 279 15.42 21.00 -11.17
C ILE A 279 14.40 21.21 -10.04
N PRO A 280 14.16 22.46 -9.58
CA PRO A 280 13.34 22.72 -8.39
C PRO A 280 11.94 22.10 -8.47
N ASP A 281 11.31 22.20 -9.64
CA ASP A 281 9.97 21.67 -9.90
C ASP A 281 9.96 20.17 -10.25
N ALA A 282 11.04 19.46 -9.92
CA ALA A 282 11.21 18.03 -10.19
C ALA A 282 11.93 17.30 -9.06
N THR A 283 11.94 17.87 -7.86
CA THR A 283 12.63 17.30 -6.71
C THR A 283 11.62 16.73 -5.72
N GLY A 284 11.76 15.45 -5.39
CA GLY A 284 10.90 14.77 -4.42
C GLY A 284 9.45 14.57 -4.86
N ILE A 285 9.19 14.57 -6.18
CA ILE A 285 7.84 14.42 -6.73
C ILE A 285 7.46 12.94 -6.75
N SER A 286 6.32 12.60 -6.14
CA SER A 286 5.63 11.32 -6.36
C SER A 286 4.87 11.37 -7.68
N GLY A 287 5.02 10.35 -8.53
CA GLY A 287 4.32 10.28 -9.81
C GLY A 287 2.80 10.23 -9.67
N PRO A 288 2.02 11.06 -10.37
CA PRO A 288 0.55 10.99 -10.34
C PRO A 288 -0.02 9.86 -11.22
N GLY A 289 0.81 9.05 -11.88
CA GLY A 289 0.41 8.08 -12.89
C GLY A 289 1.33 8.10 -14.13
N PRO A 290 0.80 7.90 -15.35
CA PRO A 290 1.56 7.35 -16.48
C PRO A 290 2.72 8.23 -17.01
N GLU A 291 2.75 9.53 -16.70
CA GLU A 291 3.80 10.44 -17.17
C GLU A 291 3.92 11.68 -16.25
N LEU A 292 5.15 12.07 -15.90
CA LEU A 292 5.44 13.37 -15.28
C LEU A 292 6.10 14.28 -16.32
N VAL A 293 5.60 15.51 -16.40
CA VAL A 293 6.10 16.54 -17.31
C VAL A 293 6.72 17.67 -16.50
N VAL A 294 8.01 17.90 -16.71
CA VAL A 294 8.77 18.97 -16.05
C VAL A 294 9.34 19.91 -17.10
N THR A 295 9.20 21.21 -16.85
CA THR A 295 9.82 22.24 -17.69
C THR A 295 11.12 22.68 -17.04
N ASN A 296 12.25 22.57 -17.74
CA ASN A 296 13.50 23.19 -17.30
C ASN A 296 13.57 24.63 -17.85
N PRO A 297 13.45 25.68 -17.02
CA PRO A 297 13.38 27.07 -17.49
C PRO A 297 14.74 27.66 -17.89
N ILE A 298 15.80 26.85 -17.92
CA ILE A 298 17.16 27.35 -18.06
C ILE A 298 17.49 27.58 -19.54
N PRO A 299 17.95 28.79 -19.93
CA PRO A 299 18.47 29.05 -21.27
C PRO A 299 19.78 28.27 -21.47
N ALA A 300 19.67 27.09 -22.07
CA ALA A 300 20.76 26.14 -22.20
C ALA A 300 21.80 26.55 -23.27
N PRO A 301 23.11 26.25 -23.07
CA PRO A 301 24.06 26.09 -24.18
C PRO A 301 23.61 24.94 -25.13
N ALA A 302 24.30 24.76 -26.26
CA ALA A 302 23.89 23.84 -27.34
C ALA A 302 23.69 22.35 -26.93
N THR A 303 24.13 21.93 -25.74
CA THR A 303 23.96 20.57 -25.23
C THR A 303 23.79 20.59 -23.70
N VAL A 304 22.78 19.86 -23.22
CA VAL A 304 22.48 19.63 -21.79
C VAL A 304 22.21 18.14 -21.58
N PHE A 305 22.61 17.63 -20.42
CA PHE A 305 22.39 16.27 -19.97
C PHE A 305 21.41 16.27 -18.81
N TYR A 306 20.53 15.27 -18.76
CA TYR A 306 19.54 15.10 -17.70
C TYR A 306 19.69 13.74 -17.04
N ARG A 307 19.39 13.70 -15.75
CA ARG A 307 19.32 12.48 -14.96
C ARG A 307 18.09 12.55 -14.08
N VAL A 308 17.36 11.45 -14.03
CA VAL A 308 16.25 11.27 -13.09
C VAL A 308 16.68 10.20 -12.08
N LEU A 309 16.71 10.60 -10.82
CA LEU A 309 16.89 9.69 -9.71
C LEU A 309 15.53 9.17 -9.28
N ALA A 310 15.30 7.86 -9.41
CA ALA A 310 14.19 7.20 -8.78
C ALA A 310 14.63 6.65 -7.42
N THR A 311 14.10 7.27 -6.37
CA THR A 311 14.12 6.71 -5.02
C THR A 311 12.77 6.06 -4.77
N PRO A 312 12.72 4.90 -4.11
CA PRO A 312 11.48 4.48 -3.45
C PRO A 312 10.94 5.68 -2.66
#